data_AF-A0A1G3WC58-F1
#
_entry.id   AF-A0A1G3WC58-F1
#
_cell.length_a   1.000
_cell.length_b   1.000
_cell.length_c   1.000
_cell.angle_alpha   90.00
_cell.angle_beta   90.00
_cell.angle_gamma   90.00
#
_symmetry.space_group_name_H-M   'P 1'
#
loop_
_entity.id
_entity.type
_entity.pdbx_description
1 polymer ?
#
loop_
_entity_poly.entity_id
_entity_poly.type
_entity_poly.pdbx_seq_one_letter_code
_entity_poly.pdbx_strand_id
1 'polypeptide(L)'
;MKKLLSVVVLLVAAFILVGCNTVSDEILVDAAHDYYAAGAVTGWGDAVGNEDFKMEAIARSDERVASIVDELEGAVYLYLVEVTILSSGAGWTFTYTIDGVETVFDGNQAIKMIRTDADGEIPNWWGPSPESGEFFSLTPETYYIPPYVETPSPQGDWNSNPGAFAAATFYMIFADFGTGEARGLGLIAK
;
A
#
# COMPACT_ATOMS: atom_id res chain seq x y z
N MET A 1 17.93 -54.69 4.32
CA MET A 1 18.08 -53.44 3.55
C MET A 1 16.76 -52.72 3.22
N LYS A 2 15.59 -53.14 3.74
CA LYS A 2 14.30 -52.41 3.54
C LYS A 2 14.00 -51.35 4.62
N LYS A 3 14.75 -51.35 5.73
CA LYS A 3 14.56 -50.41 6.86
C LYS A 3 15.39 -49.12 6.75
N LEU A 4 16.36 -49.05 5.82
CA LEU A 4 17.16 -47.83 5.59
C LEU A 4 16.50 -46.86 4.60
N LEU A 5 15.65 -47.34 3.69
CA LEU A 5 14.98 -46.47 2.72
C LEU A 5 13.90 -45.58 3.39
N SER A 6 13.26 -46.08 4.46
CA SER A 6 12.20 -45.36 5.17
C SER A 6 12.70 -44.16 5.99
N VAL A 7 13.97 -44.16 6.39
CA VAL A 7 14.56 -43.08 7.19
C VAL A 7 14.98 -41.89 6.32
N VAL A 8 15.41 -42.15 5.08
CA VAL A 8 15.81 -41.09 4.13
C VAL A 8 14.60 -40.34 3.58
N VAL A 9 13.46 -41.02 3.35
CA VAL A 9 12.22 -40.37 2.88
C VAL A 9 11.59 -39.51 3.98
N LEU A 10 11.71 -39.90 5.25
CA LEU A 10 11.22 -39.11 6.40
C LEU A 10 12.09 -37.87 6.67
N LEU A 11 13.41 -37.95 6.47
CA LEU A 11 14.30 -36.80 6.60
C LEU A 11 14.13 -35.79 5.47
N VAL A 12 13.87 -36.23 4.23
CA VAL A 12 13.59 -35.31 3.11
C VAL A 12 12.20 -34.67 3.25
N ALA A 13 11.19 -35.38 3.76
CA ALA A 13 9.88 -34.80 4.08
C ALA A 13 9.94 -33.77 5.22
N ALA A 14 10.85 -33.93 6.18
CA ALA A 14 11.04 -32.96 7.26
C ALA A 14 11.75 -31.67 6.79
N PHE A 15 12.57 -31.71 5.72
CA PHE A 15 13.17 -30.51 5.13
C PHE A 15 12.30 -29.83 4.07
N ILE A 16 11.31 -30.53 3.50
CA ILE A 16 10.32 -29.92 2.59
C ILE A 16 9.25 -29.13 3.38
N LEU A 17 9.04 -29.41 4.67
CA LEU A 17 8.12 -28.64 5.53
C LEU A 17 8.73 -27.38 6.17
N VAL A 18 10.05 -27.21 6.14
CA VAL A 18 10.72 -26.02 6.70
C VAL A 18 10.77 -24.86 5.69
N GLY A 19 10.32 -25.11 4.45
CA GLY A 19 10.07 -24.08 3.44
C GLY A 19 8.62 -23.59 3.38
N CYS A 20 7.77 -23.95 4.35
CA CYS A 20 6.52 -23.22 4.51
C CYS A 20 6.89 -21.80 4.94
N ASN A 21 6.69 -20.82 4.04
CA ASN A 21 6.69 -19.39 4.32
C ASN A 21 5.89 -19.12 5.60
N THR A 22 6.54 -19.14 6.76
CA THR A 22 5.92 -18.69 8.00
C THR A 22 5.80 -17.19 7.89
N VAL A 23 4.60 -16.73 7.59
CA VAL A 23 4.26 -15.31 7.63
C VAL A 23 4.59 -14.81 9.05
N SER A 24 5.46 -13.81 9.14
CA SER A 24 5.99 -13.32 10.41
C SER A 24 4.91 -12.55 11.18
N ASP A 25 4.85 -12.76 12.51
CA ASP A 25 4.07 -11.97 13.47
C ASP A 25 4.83 -10.71 13.96
N GLU A 26 6.02 -10.45 13.43
CA GLU A 26 6.78 -9.24 13.72
C GLU A 26 6.10 -8.00 13.12
N ILE A 27 5.85 -6.99 13.96
CA ILE A 27 5.35 -5.68 13.52
C ILE A 27 6.47 -4.93 12.78
N LEU A 28 6.20 -4.56 11.54
CA LEU A 28 7.18 -3.94 10.64
C LEU A 28 7.07 -2.41 10.72
N VAL A 29 7.86 -1.80 11.58
CA VAL A 29 7.74 -0.37 11.94
C VAL A 29 8.98 0.44 11.55
N ASP A 30 8.73 1.62 10.99
CA ASP A 30 9.67 2.72 10.87
C ASP A 30 9.57 3.60 12.12
N ALA A 31 10.52 3.47 13.04
CA ALA A 31 10.50 4.22 14.29
C ALA A 31 10.82 5.72 14.12
N ALA A 32 11.25 6.16 12.92
CA ALA A 32 11.64 7.54 12.68
C ALA A 32 10.50 8.41 12.13
N HIS A 33 9.40 7.80 11.66
CA HIS A 33 8.37 8.52 10.93
C HIS A 33 6.95 8.05 11.29
N ASP A 34 6.01 8.97 11.15
CA ASP A 34 4.58 8.67 11.16
C ASP A 34 4.02 8.81 9.73
N TYR A 35 3.03 7.98 9.41
CA TYR A 35 2.38 7.95 8.11
C TYR A 35 0.88 8.21 8.28
N TYR A 36 0.29 8.95 7.34
CA TYR A 36 -1.13 9.29 7.37
C TYR A 36 -1.74 9.11 5.99
N ALA A 37 -2.99 8.62 5.93
CA ALA A 37 -3.80 8.74 4.73
C ALA A 37 -4.13 10.21 4.46
N ALA A 38 -3.99 10.62 3.21
CA ALA A 38 -4.23 11.97 2.75
C ALA A 38 -5.02 11.97 1.45
N GLY A 39 -5.49 13.15 1.03
CA GLY A 39 -6.25 13.33 -0.21
C GLY A 39 -7.63 13.90 0.08
N ALA A 40 -8.60 13.64 -0.79
CA ALA A 40 -9.94 14.21 -0.62
C ALA A 40 -10.62 13.76 0.68
N VAL A 41 -10.32 12.54 1.16
CA VAL A 41 -10.84 11.99 2.42
C VAL A 41 -10.41 12.79 3.67
N THR A 42 -9.33 13.58 3.58
CA THR A 42 -8.79 14.37 4.68
C THR A 42 -8.65 15.86 4.37
N GLY A 43 -9.12 16.33 3.21
CA GLY A 43 -8.86 17.72 2.79
C GLY A 43 -7.41 18.01 2.39
N TRP A 44 -6.67 16.98 1.96
CA TRP A 44 -5.26 16.98 1.52
C TRP A 44 -4.24 17.24 2.63
N GLY A 45 -4.40 18.25 3.48
CA GLY A 45 -3.41 18.62 4.51
C GLY A 45 -3.81 18.32 5.95
N ASP A 46 -5.10 18.07 6.22
CA ASP A 46 -5.64 18.06 7.59
C ASP A 46 -5.55 16.68 8.27
N ALA A 47 -4.75 15.77 7.70
CA ALA A 47 -4.55 14.43 8.25
C ALA A 47 -3.55 14.39 9.42
N VAL A 48 -2.55 15.27 9.45
CA VAL A 48 -1.51 15.24 10.49
C VAL A 48 -2.10 15.63 11.84
N GLY A 49 -1.82 14.81 12.86
CA GLY A 49 -2.38 14.97 14.21
C GLY A 49 -3.82 14.46 14.35
N ASN A 50 -4.40 13.90 13.28
CA ASN A 50 -5.68 13.20 13.35
C ASN A 50 -5.45 11.68 13.36
N GLU A 51 -5.67 11.06 14.51
CA GLU A 51 -5.50 9.61 14.72
C GLU A 51 -6.41 8.76 13.82
N ASP A 52 -7.55 9.27 13.35
CA ASP A 52 -8.42 8.55 12.42
C ASP A 52 -7.75 8.31 11.05
N PHE A 53 -6.73 9.11 10.72
CA PHE A 53 -5.99 9.01 9.46
C PHE A 53 -4.55 8.58 9.65
N LYS A 54 -4.09 8.41 10.89
CA LYS A 54 -2.76 7.88 11.19
C LYS A 54 -2.71 6.39 10.88
N MET A 55 -1.68 5.97 10.16
CA MET A 55 -1.48 4.56 9.84
C MET A 55 -0.84 3.82 11.01
N GLU A 56 -1.41 2.68 11.37
CA GLU A 56 -0.85 1.78 12.36
C GLU A 56 0.13 0.80 11.70
N ALA A 57 1.27 0.56 12.35
CA ALA A 57 2.21 -0.46 11.91
C ALA A 57 1.65 -1.85 12.22
N ILE A 58 1.82 -2.79 11.28
CA ILE A 58 1.30 -4.16 11.41
C ILE A 58 2.33 -5.22 11.02
N ALA A 59 2.00 -6.47 11.31
CA ALA A 59 2.72 -7.64 10.85
C ALA A 59 2.17 -8.12 9.51
N ARG A 60 2.97 -8.88 8.75
CA ARG A 60 2.49 -9.55 7.53
C ARG A 60 1.37 -10.57 7.81
N SER A 61 1.29 -11.08 9.04
CA SER A 61 0.26 -12.04 9.47
C SER A 61 -1.08 -11.39 9.82
N ASP A 62 -1.20 -10.06 9.75
CA ASP A 62 -2.46 -9.36 10.01
C ASP A 62 -3.55 -9.83 9.04
N GLU A 63 -4.70 -10.25 9.57
CA GLU A 63 -5.79 -10.82 8.79
C GLU A 63 -6.34 -9.85 7.73
N ARG A 64 -6.20 -8.53 7.95
CA ARG A 64 -6.70 -7.49 7.05
C ARG A 64 -5.89 -7.37 5.78
N VAL A 65 -4.66 -7.89 5.75
CA VAL A 65 -3.80 -7.95 4.56
C VAL A 65 -3.65 -9.36 3.99
N ALA A 66 -4.42 -10.33 4.50
CA ALA A 66 -4.30 -11.73 4.09
C ALA A 66 -4.49 -11.95 2.58
N SER A 67 -5.27 -11.09 1.89
CA SER A 67 -5.47 -11.19 0.44
C SER A 67 -4.29 -10.72 -0.40
N ILE A 68 -3.30 -10.05 0.20
CA ILE A 68 -2.09 -9.55 -0.48
C ILE A 68 -0.80 -10.00 0.21
N VAL A 69 -0.84 -11.04 1.04
CA VAL A 69 0.29 -11.41 1.91
C VAL A 69 1.55 -11.81 1.12
N ASP A 70 1.38 -12.33 -0.09
CA ASP A 70 2.46 -12.73 -1.00
C ASP A 70 3.13 -11.49 -1.61
N GLU A 71 2.35 -10.47 -1.97
CA GLU A 71 2.81 -9.17 -2.47
C GLU A 71 3.60 -8.39 -1.43
N LEU A 72 3.46 -8.73 -0.14
CA LEU A 72 4.17 -8.12 0.99
C LEU A 72 5.47 -8.84 1.35
N GLU A 73 5.90 -9.84 0.58
CA GLU A 73 7.18 -10.50 0.79
C GLU A 73 8.35 -9.50 0.63
N GLY A 74 9.22 -9.43 1.64
CA GLY A 74 10.37 -8.51 1.65
C GLY A 74 10.07 -7.13 2.25
N ALA A 75 8.82 -6.81 2.57
CA ALA A 75 8.49 -5.54 3.23
C ALA A 75 9.29 -5.38 4.53
N VAL A 76 9.94 -4.23 4.69
CA VAL A 76 10.66 -3.83 5.91
C VAL A 76 9.79 -2.96 6.81
N TYR A 77 8.83 -2.26 6.22
CA TYR A 77 7.80 -1.46 6.90
C TYR A 77 6.43 -1.81 6.33
N LEU A 78 5.42 -1.95 7.19
CA LEU A 78 4.06 -2.26 6.79
C LEU A 78 3.07 -1.55 7.69
N TYR A 79 2.19 -0.77 7.06
CA TYR A 79 1.24 0.07 7.76
C TYR A 79 -0.15 -0.04 7.14
N LEU A 80 -1.19 0.20 7.94
CA LEU A 80 -2.54 0.36 7.44
C LEU A 80 -3.34 1.45 8.15
N VAL A 81 -4.37 1.94 7.48
CA VAL A 81 -5.43 2.77 8.09
C VAL A 81 -6.75 2.49 7.41
N GLU A 82 -7.85 2.62 8.15
CA GLU A 82 -9.19 2.56 7.57
C GLU A 82 -9.59 3.93 6.99
N VAL A 83 -10.05 3.94 5.75
CA VAL A 83 -10.48 5.16 5.06
C VAL A 83 -11.83 4.95 4.42
N THR A 84 -12.68 5.98 4.45
CA THR A 84 -14.00 5.95 3.78
C THR A 84 -14.03 6.97 2.65
N ILE A 85 -14.16 6.48 1.43
CA ILE A 85 -14.32 7.29 0.23
C ILE A 85 -15.81 7.49 -0.03
N LEU A 86 -16.25 8.75 -0.02
CA LEU A 86 -17.65 9.09 -0.19
C LEU A 86 -18.08 9.03 -1.66
N SER A 87 -19.31 8.55 -1.91
CA SER A 87 -19.89 8.49 -3.25
C SER A 87 -20.49 9.82 -3.72
N SER A 88 -20.56 10.82 -2.85
CA SER A 88 -20.92 12.19 -3.24
C SER A 88 -19.85 12.73 -4.19
N GLY A 89 -20.23 13.43 -5.25
CA GLY A 89 -19.23 13.98 -6.16
C GLY A 89 -18.42 15.11 -5.52
N ALA A 90 -17.11 15.13 -5.72
CA ALA A 90 -16.22 16.20 -5.26
C ALA A 90 -16.36 17.51 -6.06
N GLY A 91 -17.10 17.49 -7.17
CA GLY A 91 -17.26 18.63 -8.07
C GLY A 91 -16.12 18.79 -9.08
N TRP A 92 -15.16 17.86 -9.09
CA TRP A 92 -14.08 17.76 -10.07
C TRP A 92 -13.78 16.28 -10.35
N THR A 93 -13.10 16.02 -11.47
CA THR A 93 -12.72 14.67 -11.90
C THR A 93 -11.30 14.68 -12.45
N PHE A 94 -10.70 13.50 -12.53
CA PHE A 94 -9.43 13.26 -13.21
C PHE A 94 -9.52 11.97 -14.01
N THR A 95 -8.80 11.89 -15.13
CA THR A 95 -8.96 10.81 -16.12
C THR A 95 -7.61 10.23 -16.48
N TYR A 96 -7.52 8.91 -16.54
CA TYR A 96 -6.36 8.18 -17.04
C TYR A 96 -6.77 7.17 -18.11
N THR A 97 -5.84 6.84 -19.00
CA THR A 97 -5.96 5.70 -19.91
C THR A 97 -5.28 4.49 -19.28
N ILE A 98 -6.07 3.60 -18.68
CA ILE A 98 -5.62 2.39 -17.98
C ILE A 98 -5.91 1.20 -18.90
N ASP A 99 -4.88 0.43 -19.26
CA ASP A 99 -4.98 -0.69 -20.21
C ASP A 99 -5.70 -0.34 -21.53
N GLY A 100 -5.48 0.89 -22.01
CA GLY A 100 -6.09 1.42 -23.23
C GLY A 100 -7.53 1.92 -23.08
N VAL A 101 -8.07 1.95 -21.87
CA VAL A 101 -9.43 2.42 -21.56
C VAL A 101 -9.38 3.72 -20.77
N GLU A 102 -10.11 4.74 -21.22
CA GLU A 102 -10.30 5.96 -20.44
C GLU A 102 -11.14 5.67 -19.19
N THR A 103 -10.52 5.85 -18.03
CA THR A 103 -11.15 5.71 -16.71
C THR A 103 -11.24 7.08 -16.07
N VAL A 104 -12.46 7.49 -15.73
CA VAL A 104 -12.74 8.76 -15.06
C VAL A 104 -12.95 8.50 -13.58
N PHE A 105 -12.19 9.21 -12.74
CA PHE A 105 -12.32 9.19 -11.30
C PHE A 105 -13.00 10.47 -10.82
N ASP A 106 -13.91 10.34 -9.86
CA ASP A 106 -14.36 11.46 -9.06
C ASP A 106 -13.23 11.95 -8.15
N GLY A 107 -13.16 13.26 -7.91
CA GLY A 107 -12.15 13.84 -7.04
C GLY A 107 -12.10 13.25 -5.63
N ASN A 108 -13.22 12.73 -5.10
CA ASN A 108 -13.23 12.07 -3.79
C ASN A 108 -12.47 10.74 -3.78
N GLN A 109 -12.26 10.13 -4.95
CA GLN A 109 -11.48 8.91 -5.10
C GLN A 109 -9.98 9.17 -5.09
N ALA A 110 -9.54 10.43 -5.07
CA ALA A 110 -8.14 10.79 -4.94
C ALA A 110 -7.66 10.59 -3.50
N ILE A 111 -6.76 9.62 -3.33
CA ILE A 111 -6.13 9.29 -2.05
C ILE A 111 -4.63 9.14 -2.24
N LYS A 112 -3.87 9.57 -1.23
CA LYS A 112 -2.40 9.54 -1.15
C LYS A 112 -2.02 9.22 0.30
N MET A 113 -0.74 9.14 0.58
CA MET A 113 -0.19 9.16 1.92
C MET A 113 0.73 10.36 2.09
N ILE A 114 0.85 10.80 3.34
CA ILE A 114 1.87 11.75 3.77
C ILE A 114 2.67 11.15 4.91
N ARG A 115 3.87 11.69 5.10
CA ARG A 115 4.77 11.31 6.17
C ARG A 115 5.23 12.53 6.95
N THR A 116 5.35 12.38 8.25
CA THR A 116 6.06 13.31 9.14
C THR A 116 7.26 12.61 9.79
N ASP A 117 8.17 13.38 10.37
CA ASP A 117 9.04 12.82 11.41
C ASP A 117 8.15 12.32 12.56
N ALA A 118 8.63 11.32 13.31
CA ALA A 118 7.91 10.83 14.50
C ALA A 118 7.60 12.01 15.45
N ASP A 119 6.36 12.09 15.91
CA ASP A 119 5.82 13.19 16.73
C ASP A 119 5.87 14.59 16.07
N GLY A 120 6.16 14.66 14.76
CA GLY A 120 6.17 15.88 13.97
C GLY A 120 4.77 16.32 13.54
N GLU A 121 4.55 17.63 13.47
CA GLU A 121 3.25 18.21 13.07
C GLU A 121 3.22 18.68 11.61
N ILE A 122 4.32 18.52 10.87
CA ILE A 122 4.47 19.05 9.51
C ILE A 122 4.80 17.90 8.54
N PRO A 123 3.99 17.69 7.48
CA PRO A 123 4.34 16.78 6.40
C PRO A 123 5.70 17.15 5.79
N ASN A 124 6.61 16.20 5.75
CA ASN A 124 7.93 16.37 5.14
C ASN A 124 8.12 15.56 3.85
N TRP A 125 7.09 14.82 3.45
CA TRP A 125 7.10 13.93 2.29
C TRP A 125 5.69 13.49 1.92
N TRP A 126 5.43 13.34 0.61
CA TRP A 126 4.17 12.83 0.05
C TRP A 126 4.42 11.60 -0.81
N GLY A 127 3.47 10.66 -0.80
CA GLY A 127 3.51 9.47 -1.64
C GLY A 127 2.14 9.15 -2.23
N PRO A 128 2.04 8.85 -3.53
CA PRO A 128 3.05 9.00 -4.58
C PRO A 128 3.29 10.48 -4.95
N SER A 129 4.55 10.85 -5.16
CA SER A 129 5.03 12.19 -5.53
C SER A 129 6.48 12.11 -6.08
N PRO A 130 7.05 13.14 -6.75
CA PRO A 130 8.42 13.08 -7.26
C PRO A 130 9.49 12.82 -6.19
N GLU A 131 9.33 13.33 -4.97
CA GLU A 131 10.24 13.06 -3.84
C GLU A 131 10.08 11.65 -3.26
N SER A 132 9.00 10.97 -3.62
CA SER A 132 8.59 9.68 -3.08
C SER A 132 9.32 8.50 -3.68
N GLY A 133 9.96 8.71 -4.84
CA GLY A 133 10.37 7.60 -5.68
C GLY A 133 9.16 6.87 -6.26
N GLU A 134 9.43 5.71 -6.87
CA GLU A 134 8.40 4.90 -7.51
C GLU A 134 7.49 4.21 -6.51
N PHE A 135 6.19 4.25 -6.81
CA PHE A 135 5.15 3.47 -6.15
C PHE A 135 4.51 2.51 -7.14
N PHE A 136 4.15 1.32 -6.69
CA PHE A 136 3.27 0.40 -7.39
C PHE A 136 2.02 0.10 -6.57
N SER A 137 0.94 -0.29 -7.26
CA SER A 137 -0.29 -0.68 -6.59
C SER A 137 -0.18 -2.11 -6.07
N LEU A 138 -0.35 -2.29 -4.76
CA LEU A 138 -0.50 -3.61 -4.11
C LEU A 138 -1.85 -4.26 -4.46
N THR A 139 -2.83 -3.45 -4.89
CA THR A 139 -4.19 -3.90 -5.20
C THR A 139 -4.66 -3.26 -6.51
N PRO A 140 -4.09 -3.64 -7.66
CA PRO A 140 -4.37 -3.01 -8.95
C PRO A 140 -5.84 -3.12 -9.40
N GLU A 141 -6.62 -4.03 -8.81
CA GLU A 141 -8.06 -4.18 -9.08
C GLU A 141 -8.94 -3.11 -8.38
N THR A 142 -8.42 -2.48 -7.31
CA THR A 142 -9.18 -1.52 -6.49
C THR A 142 -8.55 -0.12 -6.47
N TYR A 143 -7.27 -0.02 -6.81
CA TYR A 143 -6.51 1.20 -6.69
C TYR A 143 -5.51 1.38 -7.84
N TYR A 144 -5.62 2.51 -8.52
CA TYR A 144 -4.71 2.91 -9.58
C TYR A 144 -3.64 3.87 -9.05
N ILE A 145 -2.36 3.57 -9.35
CA ILE A 145 -1.23 4.47 -9.12
C ILE A 145 -0.63 4.83 -10.49
N PRO A 146 -0.58 6.12 -10.86
CA PRO A 146 0.08 6.58 -12.07
C PRO A 146 1.55 6.15 -12.14
N PRO A 147 2.11 5.96 -13.36
CA PRO A 147 3.50 5.53 -13.52
C PRO A 147 4.47 6.60 -13.04
N TYR A 148 5.62 6.17 -12.50
CA TYR A 148 6.69 7.05 -12.04
C TYR A 148 7.53 7.57 -13.21
N VAL A 149 6.96 8.51 -13.96
CA VAL A 149 7.60 9.18 -15.09
C VAL A 149 7.50 10.69 -14.94
N GLU A 150 8.55 11.42 -15.32
CA GLU A 150 8.58 12.88 -15.26
C GLU A 150 7.73 13.53 -16.37
N THR A 151 7.66 12.89 -17.54
CA THR A 151 6.90 13.42 -18.67
C THR A 151 5.44 12.99 -18.57
N PRO A 152 4.49 13.94 -18.54
CA PRO A 152 3.06 13.63 -18.51
C PRO A 152 2.64 12.69 -19.65
N SER A 153 1.84 11.69 -19.30
CA SER A 153 1.27 10.73 -20.25
C SER A 153 -0.24 10.58 -20.04
N PRO A 154 -0.97 9.92 -20.95
CA PRO A 154 -2.37 9.57 -20.70
C PRO A 154 -2.59 8.66 -19.48
N GLN A 155 -1.55 7.96 -19.02
CA GLN A 155 -1.57 7.17 -17.78
C GLN A 155 -1.32 8.05 -16.53
N GLY A 156 -1.02 9.34 -16.70
CA GLY A 156 -0.54 10.22 -15.65
C GLY A 156 0.99 10.25 -15.58
N ASP A 157 1.50 10.75 -14.45
CA ASP A 157 2.91 10.96 -14.16
C ASP A 157 3.18 10.84 -12.64
N TRP A 158 4.44 11.01 -12.24
CA TRP A 158 4.88 10.93 -10.84
C TRP A 158 4.24 11.95 -9.88
N ASN A 159 3.51 12.95 -10.37
CA ASN A 159 2.86 13.99 -9.57
C ASN A 159 1.33 13.90 -9.63
N SER A 160 0.83 13.00 -10.47
CA SER A 160 -0.59 12.73 -10.65
C SER A 160 -1.22 12.13 -9.39
N ASN A 161 -2.55 12.18 -9.31
CA ASN A 161 -3.28 11.62 -8.18
C ASN A 161 -3.57 10.14 -8.42
N PRO A 162 -3.23 9.24 -7.49
CA PRO A 162 -3.82 7.92 -7.46
C PRO A 162 -5.35 8.00 -7.31
N GLY A 163 -6.02 6.93 -7.74
CA GLY A 163 -7.48 6.86 -7.74
C GLY A 163 -7.99 5.50 -7.27
N ALA A 164 -8.86 5.50 -6.27
CA ALA A 164 -9.66 4.32 -5.94
C ALA A 164 -10.72 4.09 -7.03
N PHE A 165 -10.92 2.86 -7.51
CA PHE A 165 -11.92 2.60 -8.57
C PHE A 165 -13.37 2.72 -8.10
N ALA A 166 -13.61 2.72 -6.79
CA ALA A 166 -14.95 2.85 -6.22
C ALA A 166 -14.95 3.69 -4.93
N ALA A 167 -16.11 4.27 -4.64
CA ALA A 167 -16.43 4.80 -3.33
C ALA A 167 -16.84 3.65 -2.39
N ALA A 168 -16.05 3.42 -1.34
CA ALA A 168 -16.29 2.42 -0.31
C ALA A 168 -15.41 2.70 0.91
N THR A 169 -15.52 1.87 1.94
CA THR A 169 -14.55 1.81 3.04
C THR A 169 -13.46 0.81 2.68
N PHE A 170 -12.20 1.21 2.86
CA PHE A 170 -11.03 0.41 2.55
C PHE A 170 -10.06 0.38 3.75
N TYR A 171 -9.27 -0.69 3.84
CA TYR A 171 -7.97 -0.64 4.48
C TYR A 171 -6.96 -0.13 3.45
N MET A 172 -6.45 1.08 3.67
CA MET A 172 -5.32 1.61 2.91
C MET A 172 -4.04 1.02 3.48
N ILE A 173 -3.26 0.36 2.62
CA ILE A 173 -2.01 -0.34 3.00
C ILE A 173 -0.82 0.41 2.42
N PHE A 174 0.23 0.58 3.22
CA PHE A 174 1.54 1.05 2.79
C PHE A 174 2.61 0.02 3.11
N ALA A 175 3.46 -0.28 2.13
CA ALA A 175 4.63 -1.13 2.31
C ALA A 175 5.89 -0.44 1.77
N ASP A 176 6.95 -0.41 2.57
CA ASP A 176 8.31 -0.09 2.12
C ASP A 176 9.13 -1.37 2.09
N PHE A 177 9.86 -1.61 1.00
CA PHE A 177 10.67 -2.81 0.78
C PHE A 177 12.18 -2.54 0.95
N GLY A 178 12.56 -1.32 1.38
CA GLY A 178 13.93 -0.98 1.76
C GLY A 178 14.76 -0.36 0.62
N THR A 179 16.09 -0.41 0.76
CA THR A 179 16.99 0.33 -0.14
C THR A 179 17.04 -0.29 -1.52
N GLY A 180 16.44 0.39 -2.50
CA GLY A 180 16.48 0.03 -3.92
C GLY A 180 15.20 -0.62 -4.45
N GLU A 181 14.19 -0.81 -3.62
CA GLU A 181 12.91 -1.42 -4.00
C GLU A 181 11.77 -0.37 -3.95
N ALA A 182 10.85 -0.47 -4.91
CA ALA A 182 9.72 0.43 -5.06
C ALA A 182 8.76 0.29 -3.86
N ARG A 183 8.07 1.36 -3.50
CA ARG A 183 7.10 1.33 -2.40
C ARG A 183 5.74 0.84 -2.89
N GLY A 184 4.99 0.15 -2.04
CA GLY A 184 3.65 -0.32 -2.34
C GLY A 184 2.59 0.54 -1.66
N LEU A 185 1.51 0.86 -2.38
CA LEU A 185 0.26 1.33 -1.78
C LEU A 185 -0.91 0.50 -2.29
N GLY A 186 -1.88 0.21 -1.44
CA GLY A 186 -3.07 -0.54 -1.81
C GLY A 186 -4.31 -0.10 -1.07
N LEU A 187 -5.47 -0.50 -1.57
CA LEU A 187 -6.78 -0.34 -0.96
C LEU A 187 -7.50 -1.69 -0.95
N ILE A 188 -7.58 -2.34 0.20
CA ILE A 188 -8.34 -3.58 0.37
C ILE A 188 -9.75 -3.20 0.82
N ALA A 189 -10.77 -3.63 0.09
CA ALA A 189 -12.15 -3.37 0.49
C ALA A 189 -12.44 -4.05 1.83
N LYS A 190 -13.07 -3.32 2.76
CA LYS A 190 -13.47 -3.82 4.07
C LYS A 190 -14.79 -4.60 4.01
#